data_AF-A0A847CGK0-F1
#
_entry.id   AF-A0A847CGK0-F1
#
_cell.length_a   1.000
_cell.length_b   1.000
_cell.length_c   1.000
_cell.angle_alpha   90.00
_cell.angle_beta   90.00
_cell.angle_gamma   90.00
#
_symmetry.space_group_name_H-M   'P 1'
#
loop_
_entity.id
_entity.type
_entity.pdbx_description
1 polymer ?
#
loop_
_entity_poly.entity_id
_entity_poly.type
_entity_poly.pdbx_seq_one_letter_code
_entity_poly.pdbx_strand_id
1 'polypeptide(L)'
;MIKKKIILFLYLFCVFSVYAEDSSTTAKPYDKDEFPQLLKDLRRFEIVTLGAIPFVSINTSLIYTGYKSYQMQNLLSKESLEYNYATTKTGILTQQDQINLLITSTCISVGIGLSDLIVQLIKRSNAKKETIRQRDSNINIIPIDEDPEAIKLELPKSLQKEE
;
A
#
# COMPACT_ATOMS: atom_id res chain seq x y z
N MET A 1 9.63 -26.03 22.29
CA MET A 1 9.51 -24.56 22.53
C MET A 1 8.67 -23.84 21.46
N ILE A 2 8.81 -24.20 20.17
CA ILE A 2 8.03 -23.63 19.05
C ILE A 2 6.49 -23.71 19.26
N LYS A 3 5.96 -24.85 19.72
CA LYS A 3 4.52 -25.06 19.92
C LYS A 3 3.91 -24.07 20.93
N LYS A 4 4.62 -23.78 22.03
CA LYS A 4 4.19 -22.79 23.03
C LYS A 4 4.21 -21.36 22.48
N LYS A 5 5.16 -21.02 21.61
CA LYS A 5 5.22 -19.70 20.95
C LYS A 5 4.10 -19.50 19.93
N ILE A 6 3.75 -20.55 19.18
CA ILE A 6 2.61 -20.51 18.24
C ILE A 6 1.28 -20.33 18.99
N ILE A 7 1.10 -21.05 20.10
CA ILE A 7 -0.10 -20.92 20.95
C ILE A 7 -0.20 -19.51 21.55
N LEU A 8 0.93 -18.93 21.99
CA LEU A 8 0.96 -17.55 22.50
C LEU A 8 0.60 -16.53 21.41
N PHE A 9 1.12 -16.71 20.19
CA PHE A 9 0.81 -15.83 19.06
C PHE A 9 -0.66 -15.91 18.64
N LEU A 10 -1.23 -17.13 18.62
CA LEU A 10 -2.65 -17.33 18.33
C LEU A 10 -3.54 -16.70 19.41
N TYR A 11 -3.15 -16.82 20.68
CA TYR A 11 -3.87 -16.18 21.80
C TYR A 11 -3.80 -14.66 21.69
N LEU A 12 -2.64 -14.09 21.36
CA LEU A 12 -2.48 -12.65 21.13
C LEU A 12 -3.41 -12.15 20.01
N PHE A 13 -3.52 -12.89 18.91
CA PHE A 13 -4.40 -12.55 17.79
C PHE A 13 -5.88 -12.60 18.18
N CYS A 14 -6.31 -13.57 18.98
CA CYS A 14 -7.70 -13.66 19.48
C CYS A 14 -8.05 -12.55 20.48
N VAL A 15 -7.10 -12.06 21.28
CA VAL A 15 -7.33 -10.98 22.26
C VAL A 15 -7.55 -9.62 21.60
N PHE A 16 -7.03 -9.41 20.38
CA PHE A 16 -7.29 -8.21 19.57
C PHE A 16 -8.61 -8.26 18.78
N SER A 17 -9.57 -9.11 19.16
CA SER A 17 -10.91 -9.05 18.59
C SER A 17 -11.53 -7.69 18.92
N VAL A 18 -11.54 -6.78 17.95
CA VAL A 18 -12.23 -5.49 18.04
C VAL A 18 -13.72 -5.80 18.13
N TYR A 19 -14.28 -5.65 19.33
CA TYR A 19 -15.72 -5.74 19.53
C TYR A 19 -16.38 -4.56 18.82
N ALA A 20 -17.31 -4.85 17.92
CA ALA A 20 -18.21 -3.84 17.38
C ALA A 20 -19.20 -3.45 18.49
N GLU A 21 -19.30 -2.17 18.81
CA GLU A 21 -20.26 -1.67 19.77
C GLU A 21 -21.66 -1.67 19.11
N ASP A 22 -22.57 -2.49 19.64
CA ASP A 22 -23.95 -2.63 19.21
C ASP A 22 -24.75 -1.35 19.53
N SER A 23 -24.50 -0.28 18.77
CA SER A 23 -25.40 0.88 18.75
C SER A 23 -26.23 0.81 17.47
N SER A 24 -27.55 0.68 17.64
CA SER A 24 -28.58 0.57 16.61
C SER A 24 -28.78 1.88 15.83
N THR A 25 -27.71 2.44 15.29
CA THR A 25 -27.71 3.70 14.55
C THR A 25 -27.13 3.42 13.18
N THR A 26 -27.89 3.72 12.12
CA THR A 26 -27.41 3.73 10.74
C THR A 26 -26.00 4.31 10.71
N ALA A 27 -25.03 3.56 10.17
CA ALA A 27 -23.63 3.98 10.16
C ALA A 27 -23.52 5.40 9.60
N LYS A 28 -23.11 6.35 10.44
CA LYS A 28 -22.89 7.73 9.99
C LYS A 28 -21.75 7.71 8.95
N PRO A 29 -21.82 8.52 7.88
CA PRO A 29 -20.72 8.67 6.96
C PRO A 29 -19.46 9.10 7.72
N TYR A 30 -18.32 8.47 7.42
CA TYR A 30 -17.05 8.79 8.06
C TYR A 30 -16.70 10.26 7.88
N ASP A 31 -16.28 10.91 8.97
CA ASP A 31 -15.77 12.28 8.89
C ASP A 31 -14.32 12.27 8.41
N LYS A 32 -13.88 13.34 7.75
CA LYS A 32 -12.55 13.41 7.11
C LYS A 32 -11.41 13.26 8.13
N ASP A 33 -11.67 13.68 9.36
CA ASP A 33 -10.68 13.80 10.43
C ASP A 33 -10.84 12.74 11.54
N GLU A 34 -11.77 11.79 11.35
CA GLU A 34 -12.13 10.79 12.37
C GLU A 34 -10.98 9.80 12.67
N PHE A 35 -10.14 9.52 11.67
CA PHE A 35 -9.00 8.60 11.84
C PHE A 35 -7.65 9.32 11.77
N PRO A 36 -6.76 9.09 12.76
CA PRO A 36 -5.36 9.43 12.67
C PRO A 36 -4.74 8.93 11.36
N GLN A 37 -3.87 9.75 10.78
CA GLN A 37 -3.24 9.43 9.50
C GLN A 37 -2.44 8.11 9.55
N LEU A 38 -1.85 7.76 10.69
CA LEU A 38 -1.16 6.48 10.89
C LEU A 38 -2.13 5.30 10.70
N LEU A 39 -3.35 5.37 11.25
CA LEU A 39 -4.35 4.30 11.06
C LEU A 39 -4.78 4.17 9.60
N LYS A 40 -4.87 5.29 8.87
CA LYS A 40 -5.14 5.29 7.43
C LYS A 40 -4.01 4.61 6.64
N ASP A 41 -2.76 4.90 7.00
CA ASP A 41 -1.58 4.31 6.37
C ASP A 41 -1.44 2.82 6.72
N LEU A 42 -1.69 2.42 7.98
CA LEU A 42 -1.68 1.03 8.44
C LEU A 42 -2.75 0.19 7.73
N ARG A 43 -3.96 0.71 7.58
CA ARG A 43 -5.05 0.07 6.83
C ARG A 43 -4.63 -0.19 5.39
N ARG A 44 -4.00 0.79 4.73
CA ARG A 44 -3.53 0.63 3.35
C ARG A 44 -2.39 -0.39 3.27
N PHE A 45 -1.46 -0.35 4.21
CA PHE A 45 -0.40 -1.35 4.31
C PHE A 45 -0.97 -2.77 4.45
N GLU A 46 -1.95 -2.97 5.33
CA GLU A 46 -2.63 -4.26 5.51
C GLU A 46 -3.32 -4.73 4.23
N ILE A 47 -4.10 -3.85 3.57
CA ILE A 47 -4.78 -4.18 2.32
C ILE A 47 -3.79 -4.57 1.22
N VAL A 48 -2.69 -3.83 1.07
CA VAL A 48 -1.68 -4.10 0.03
C VAL A 48 -0.90 -5.37 0.33
N THR A 49 -0.44 -5.55 1.58
CA THR A 49 0.32 -6.75 1.97
C THR A 49 -0.55 -8.00 1.87
N LEU A 50 -1.66 -8.06 2.61
CA LEU A 50 -2.54 -9.23 2.64
C LEU A 50 -3.14 -9.51 1.26
N GLY A 51 -3.49 -8.47 0.50
CA GLY A 51 -3.99 -8.60 -0.87
C GLY A 51 -2.94 -9.15 -1.85
N ALA A 52 -1.65 -8.87 -1.64
CA ALA A 52 -0.58 -9.35 -2.51
C ALA A 52 -0.16 -10.80 -2.25
N ILE A 53 -0.37 -11.34 -1.04
CA ILE A 53 0.05 -12.70 -0.66
C ILE A 53 -0.35 -13.79 -1.67
N PRO A 54 -1.62 -13.92 -2.12
CA PRO A 54 -2.01 -15.00 -3.03
C PRO A 54 -1.27 -14.94 -4.36
N PHE A 55 -1.12 -13.74 -4.94
CA PHE A 55 -0.42 -13.55 -6.21
C PHE A 55 1.07 -13.84 -6.09
N VAL A 56 1.70 -13.33 -5.04
CA VAL A 56 3.12 -13.56 -4.78
C VAL A 56 3.39 -15.04 -4.49
N SER A 57 2.50 -15.72 -3.75
CA SER A 57 2.62 -17.15 -3.46
C SER A 57 2.55 -18.01 -4.72
N ILE A 58 1.63 -17.72 -5.64
CA ILE A 58 1.54 -18.44 -6.92
C ILE A 58 2.80 -18.19 -7.75
N ASN A 59 3.23 -16.94 -7.88
CA ASN A 59 4.42 -16.58 -8.65
C ASN A 59 5.69 -17.24 -8.11
N THR A 60 5.90 -17.20 -6.80
CA THR A 60 7.04 -17.86 -6.16
C THR A 60 7.02 -19.38 -6.35
N SER A 61 5.84 -20.02 -6.31
CA SER A 61 5.69 -21.44 -6.60
C SER A 61 6.07 -21.82 -8.03
N LEU A 62 5.68 -20.98 -8.99
CA LEU A 62 5.98 -21.19 -10.40
C LEU A 62 7.49 -21.01 -10.67
N ILE A 63 8.08 -19.93 -10.15
CA ILE A 63 9.50 -19.63 -10.30
C ILE A 63 10.35 -20.73 -9.66
N TYR A 64 10.00 -21.18 -8.45
CA TYR A 64 10.73 -22.24 -7.77
C TYR A 64 10.68 -23.56 -8.54
N THR A 65 9.50 -23.94 -9.04
CA THR A 65 9.33 -25.16 -9.84
C THR A 65 10.07 -25.08 -11.16
N GLY A 66 10.01 -23.94 -11.85
CA GLY A 66 10.75 -23.69 -13.09
C GLY A 66 12.27 -23.68 -12.90
N TYR A 67 12.75 -23.10 -11.80
CA TYR A 67 14.17 -23.11 -11.45
C TYR A 67 14.67 -24.53 -11.15
N LYS A 68 13.89 -25.31 -10.39
CA LYS A 68 14.20 -26.70 -10.07
C LYS A 68 14.21 -27.57 -11.33
N SER A 69 13.23 -27.42 -12.23
CA SER A 69 13.21 -28.17 -13.49
C SER A 69 14.39 -27.82 -14.40
N TYR A 70 14.77 -26.53 -14.49
CA TYR A 70 15.93 -26.09 -15.26
C TYR A 70 17.25 -26.65 -14.70
N GLN A 71 17.43 -26.63 -13.38
CA GLN A 71 18.61 -27.25 -12.75
C GLN A 71 18.66 -28.76 -12.98
N MET A 72 17.53 -29.45 -12.89
CA MET A 72 17.47 -30.90 -13.18
C MET A 72 17.80 -31.18 -14.64
N GLN A 73 17.33 -30.37 -15.60
CA GLN A 73 17.69 -30.52 -17.01
C GLN A 73 19.19 -30.37 -17.28
N ASN A 74 19.85 -29.40 -16.63
CA ASN A 74 21.30 -29.22 -16.74
C ASN A 74 22.12 -30.38 -16.13
N LEU A 75 21.58 -31.04 -15.10
CA LEU A 75 22.22 -32.22 -14.46
C LEU A 75 21.97 -33.52 -15.26
N LEU A 76 20.79 -33.64 -15.88
CA LEU A 76 20.38 -34.82 -16.65
C LEU A 76 20.98 -34.89 -18.07
N SER A 77 21.64 -33.82 -18.54
CA SER A 77 22.38 -33.85 -19.81
C SER A 77 23.62 -34.76 -19.79
N LYS A 78 24.04 -35.28 -18.63
CA LYS A 78 25.24 -36.14 -18.53
C LYS A 78 25.01 -37.60 -18.17
N GLU A 79 23.88 -37.99 -17.60
CA GLU A 79 23.62 -39.41 -17.32
C GLU A 79 22.13 -39.65 -17.05
N SER A 80 21.57 -40.68 -17.67
CA SER A 80 20.27 -41.30 -17.37
C SER A 80 18.98 -40.55 -17.80
N LEU A 81 18.68 -40.65 -19.10
CA LEU A 81 17.35 -40.38 -19.66
C LEU A 81 16.28 -41.41 -19.20
N GLU A 82 16.67 -42.49 -18.51
CA GLU A 82 15.77 -43.57 -18.06
C GLU A 82 15.19 -43.41 -16.65
N TYR A 83 15.69 -42.51 -15.80
CA TYR A 83 15.19 -42.39 -14.42
C TYR A 83 14.04 -41.39 -14.24
N ASN A 84 13.66 -40.67 -15.30
CA ASN A 84 12.79 -39.48 -15.16
C ASN A 84 11.28 -39.73 -15.26
N TYR A 85 10.85 -40.96 -15.51
CA TYR A 85 9.42 -41.31 -15.50
C TYR A 85 8.98 -42.15 -14.28
N ALA A 86 9.92 -42.67 -13.47
CA ALA A 86 9.61 -43.64 -12.41
C ALA A 86 9.48 -43.05 -10.99
N THR A 87 9.54 -41.74 -10.79
CA THR A 87 9.27 -41.15 -9.47
C THR A 87 8.32 -39.96 -9.58
N THR A 88 7.04 -40.28 -9.59
CA THR A 88 5.87 -39.51 -9.15
C THR A 88 5.98 -38.98 -7.70
N LYS A 89 7.17 -38.48 -7.32
CA LYS A 89 7.50 -37.86 -6.02
C LYS A 89 8.38 -36.61 -6.14
N THR A 90 8.75 -36.18 -7.35
CA THR A 90 9.50 -34.91 -7.57
C THR A 90 8.59 -33.68 -7.68
N GLY A 91 7.30 -33.88 -7.99
CA GLY A 91 6.26 -32.84 -7.98
C GLY A 91 5.63 -32.59 -6.60
N ILE A 92 5.92 -33.43 -5.60
CA ILE A 92 5.46 -33.22 -4.23
C ILE A 92 6.47 -32.30 -3.56
N LEU A 93 6.15 -31.01 -3.49
CA LEU A 93 6.90 -30.03 -2.73
C LEU A 93 7.06 -30.56 -1.30
N THR A 94 8.30 -30.73 -0.82
CA THR A 94 8.51 -31.25 0.53
C THR A 94 7.91 -30.28 1.56
N GLN A 95 7.59 -30.76 2.75
CA GLN A 95 7.05 -29.88 3.80
C GLN A 95 7.98 -28.69 4.08
N GLN A 96 9.30 -28.90 3.99
CA GLN A 96 10.27 -27.83 4.17
C GLN A 96 10.26 -26.83 3.00
N ASP A 97 10.14 -27.32 1.76
CA ASP A 97 10.03 -26.46 0.58
C ASP A 97 8.74 -25.61 0.63
N GLN A 98 7.62 -26.18 1.09
CA GLN A 98 6.36 -25.46 1.28
C GLN A 98 6.48 -24.34 2.31
N ILE A 99 7.14 -24.60 3.45
CA ILE A 99 7.40 -23.59 4.48
C ILE A 99 8.32 -22.50 3.94
N ASN A 100 9.40 -22.87 3.26
CA ASN A 100 10.33 -21.90 2.68
C ASN A 100 9.64 -21.02 1.64
N LEU A 101 8.75 -21.60 0.84
CA LEU A 101 7.98 -20.88 -0.18
C LEU A 101 7.00 -19.90 0.46
N LEU A 102 6.30 -20.33 1.51
CA LEU A 102 5.39 -19.48 2.27
C LEU A 102 6.11 -18.30 2.93
N ILE A 103 7.28 -18.54 3.53
CA ILE A 103 8.10 -17.48 4.13
C ILE A 103 8.57 -16.51 3.05
N THR A 104 9.07 -17.03 1.93
CA THR A 104 9.57 -16.20 0.82
C THR A 104 8.47 -15.32 0.24
N SER A 105 7.29 -15.89 -0.02
CA SER A 105 6.16 -15.14 -0.56
C SER A 105 5.64 -14.09 0.43
N THR A 106 5.59 -14.41 1.72
CA THR A 106 5.21 -13.46 2.77
C THR A 106 6.19 -12.30 2.87
N CYS A 107 7.50 -12.57 2.84
CA CYS A 107 8.54 -11.54 2.86
C CYS A 107 8.43 -10.59 1.67
N ILE A 108 8.21 -11.12 0.45
CA ILE A 108 8.05 -10.30 -0.75
C ILE A 108 6.77 -9.45 -0.66
N SER A 109 5.65 -10.02 -0.20
CA SER A 109 4.41 -9.27 0.00
C SER A 109 4.58 -8.12 1.01
N VAL A 110 5.25 -8.36 2.14
CA VAL A 110 5.58 -7.31 3.11
C VAL A 110 6.45 -6.23 2.48
N GLY A 111 7.43 -6.60 1.65
CA GLY A 111 8.24 -5.66 0.89
C GLY A 111 7.41 -4.75 -0.03
N ILE A 112 6.42 -5.31 -0.73
CA ILE A 112 5.51 -4.55 -1.59
C ILE A 112 4.69 -3.55 -0.76
N GLY A 113 4.12 -3.99 0.37
CA GLY A 113 3.37 -3.08 1.24
C GLY A 113 4.22 -1.97 1.84
N LEU A 114 5.46 -2.27 2.24
CA LEU A 114 6.39 -1.26 2.74
C LEU A 114 6.75 -0.25 1.64
N SER A 115 6.93 -0.72 0.40
CA SER A 115 7.21 0.17 -0.72
C SER A 115 6.05 1.14 -0.98
N ASP A 116 4.80 0.68 -0.92
CA ASP A 116 3.61 1.54 -1.04
C ASP A 116 3.55 2.56 0.10
N LEU A 117 3.82 2.12 1.34
CA LEU A 117 3.85 2.99 2.51
C LEU A 117 4.91 4.10 2.37
N ILE A 118 6.11 3.76 1.91
CA ILE A 118 7.19 4.73 1.65
C ILE A 118 6.78 5.75 0.59
N VAL A 119 6.23 5.28 -0.54
CA VAL A 119 5.77 6.16 -1.63
C VAL A 119 4.71 7.13 -1.13
N GLN A 120 3.79 6.66 -0.28
CA GLN A 120 2.74 7.51 0.27
C GLN A 120 3.30 8.55 1.26
N LEU A 121 4.27 8.17 2.10
CA LEU A 121 4.97 9.10 2.99
C LEU A 121 5.68 10.20 2.19
N ILE A 122 6.37 9.83 1.11
CA ILE A 122 7.06 10.79 0.22
C ILE A 122 6.05 11.73 -0.44
N LYS A 123 4.99 11.18 -1.04
CA LYS A 123 3.95 11.97 -1.70
C LYS A 123 3.28 12.95 -0.74
N ARG A 124 3.01 12.53 0.50
CA ARG A 124 2.45 13.39 1.55
C ARG A 124 3.43 14.48 2.00
N SER A 125 4.70 14.14 2.15
CA SER A 125 5.76 15.10 2.50
C SER A 125 5.85 16.21 1.44
N ASN A 126 5.83 15.84 0.16
CA ASN A 126 5.86 16.80 -0.95
C ASN A 126 4.57 17.63 -1.00
N ALA A 127 3.39 17.01 -0.88
CA ALA A 127 2.12 17.73 -0.87
C ALA A 127 2.05 18.76 0.28
N LYS A 128 2.55 18.42 1.47
CA LYS A 128 2.62 19.37 2.59
C LYS A 128 3.51 20.57 2.27
N LYS A 129 4.67 20.35 1.63
CA LYS A 129 5.56 21.44 1.21
C LYS A 129 4.90 22.36 0.17
N GLU A 130 4.18 21.80 -0.79
CA GLU A 130 3.45 22.60 -1.79
C GLU A 130 2.32 23.42 -1.18
N THR A 131 1.55 22.88 -0.23
CA THR A 131 0.52 23.67 0.47
C THR A 131 1.08 24.80 1.32
N ILE A 132 2.28 24.64 1.88
CA ILE A 132 2.96 25.70 2.62
C ILE A 132 3.46 26.78 1.65
N ARG A 133 4.05 26.37 0.52
CA ARG A 133 4.49 27.29 -0.55
C ARG A 133 3.35 28.09 -1.17
N GLN A 134 2.17 27.50 -1.33
CA GLN A 134 0.97 28.18 -1.83
C GLN A 134 0.33 29.13 -0.81
N ARG A 135 0.54 28.88 0.50
CA ARG A 135 0.16 29.85 1.54
C ARG A 135 1.14 31.02 1.63
N ASP A 136 2.43 30.76 1.42
CA ASP A 136 3.50 31.76 1.44
C ASP A 136 3.71 32.47 0.09
N SER A 137 3.08 32.02 -1.00
CA SER A 137 3.04 32.76 -2.26
C SER A 137 2.16 34.00 -2.06
N ASN A 138 2.83 35.04 -1.57
CA ASN A 138 2.42 36.43 -1.44
C ASN A 138 1.22 36.78 -2.33
N ILE A 139 0.02 36.76 -1.75
CA ILE A 139 -1.12 37.48 -2.30
C ILE A 139 -0.76 38.95 -2.14
N ASN A 140 -0.11 39.52 -3.15
CA ASN A 140 0.19 40.93 -3.18
C ASN A 140 -1.12 41.66 -3.49
N ILE A 141 -1.82 42.10 -2.45
CA ILE A 141 -2.98 42.97 -2.57
C ILE A 141 -2.40 44.33 -3.01
N ILE A 142 -2.31 44.55 -4.31
CA ILE A 142 -1.99 45.88 -4.84
C ILE A 142 -3.29 46.69 -4.69
N PRO A 143 -3.31 47.75 -3.86
CA PRO A 143 -4.47 48.63 -3.81
C PRO A 143 -4.69 49.21 -5.21
N ILE A 144 -5.95 49.33 -5.63
CA ILE A 144 -6.35 49.78 -6.97
C ILE A 144 -5.71 51.14 -7.33
N ASP A 145 -5.37 51.95 -6.32
CA ASP A 145 -4.71 53.25 -6.48
C ASP A 145 -3.26 53.16 -6.98
N GLU A 146 -2.60 52.00 -6.85
CA GLU A 146 -1.19 51.78 -7.22
C GLU A 146 -1.02 50.90 -8.48
N ASP A 147 -2.11 50.46 -9.11
CA ASP A 147 -2.08 49.61 -10.30
C ASP A 147 -1.97 50.45 -11.60
N PRO A 148 -0.84 50.36 -12.36
CA PRO A 148 -0.64 51.13 -13.57
C PRO A 148 -1.59 50.75 -14.73
N GLU A 149 -2.30 49.63 -14.64
CA GLU A 149 -3.27 49.17 -15.65
C GLU A 149 -4.74 49.45 -15.24
N ALA A 150 -4.98 50.02 -14.05
CA ALA A 150 -6.33 50.34 -13.59
C ALA A 150 -6.95 51.49 -14.38
N ILE A 151 -7.98 51.19 -15.18
CA ILE A 151 -8.76 52.20 -15.91
C ILE A 151 -9.89 52.69 -15.00
N LYS A 152 -9.82 53.97 -14.61
CA LYS A 152 -10.90 54.64 -13.87
C LYS A 152 -12.11 54.81 -14.79
N LEU A 153 -13.15 54.02 -14.58
CA LEU A 153 -14.41 54.17 -15.31
C LEU A 153 -15.12 55.45 -14.85
N GLU A 154 -15.30 56.40 -15.76
CA GLU A 154 -16.14 57.56 -15.50
C GLU A 154 -17.60 57.10 -15.37
N LEU A 155 -18.27 57.52 -14.28
CA LEU A 155 -19.68 57.20 -14.10
C LEU A 155 -20.50 57.82 -15.25
N PRO A 156 -21.39 57.06 -15.90
CA PRO A 156 -22.25 57.60 -16.94
C PRO A 156 -23.08 58.75 -16.36
N LYS A 157 -23.26 59.81 -17.16
CA LYS A 157 -23.95 61.05 -16.76
C LYS A 157 -25.34 60.84 -16.13
N SER A 158 -25.99 59.71 -16.42
CA SER A 158 -27.27 59.33 -15.84
C SER A 158 -27.25 58.97 -14.35
N LEU A 159 -26.07 58.73 -13.77
CA LEU A 159 -25.87 58.37 -12.36
C LEU A 159 -25.16 59.46 -11.55
N GLN A 160 -24.83 60.59 -12.19
CA GLN A 160 -24.31 61.76 -11.50
C GLN A 160 -25.51 62.44 -10.83
N LYS A 161 -25.60 62.37 -9.49
CA LYS A 161 -26.57 63.18 -8.73
C LYS A 161 -26.16 64.64 -8.95
N GLU A 162 -27.00 65.38 -9.66
CA GLU A 162 -26.96 66.84 -9.66
C GLU A 162 -27.22 67.31 -8.22
N GLU A 163 -26.26 68.04 -7.65
CA GLU A 163 -26.41 68.75 -6.38
C GLU A 163 -27.35 69.95 -6.53
#